data_AF-F7NQ14-F1
#
_entry.id   AF-F7NQ14-F1
#
_cell.length_a   1.000
_cell.length_b   1.000
_cell.length_c   1.000
_cell.angle_alpha   90.00
_cell.angle_beta   90.00
_cell.angle_gamma   90.00
#
_symmetry.space_group_name_H-M   'P 1'
#
loop_
_entity.id
_entity.type
_entity.pdbx_description
1 polymer ?
#
loop_
_entity_poly.entity_id
_entity_poly.type
_entity_poly.pdbx_seq_one_letter_code
_entity_poly.pdbx_strand_id
1 'polypeptide(L)'
;MEWIILRILSVWGAYLLLNRPVIGIDVAKEFCVYAALSPNGSPYEKPFKEYNTKQGLLSAVDKIKKVGHTFQSDPLIALESTGHYSQRIV
;
A
#
# COMPACT_ATOMS: atom_id res chain seq x y z
N MET A 1 10.37 -10.58 1.80
CA MET A 1 9.21 -9.84 2.34
C MET A 1 9.63 -8.81 3.38
N GLU A 2 10.52 -9.12 4.34
CA GLU A 2 11.07 -8.12 5.29
C GLU A 2 11.73 -6.91 4.62
N TRP A 3 12.46 -7.11 3.52
CA TRP A 3 13.08 -6.02 2.76
C TRP A 3 12.09 -5.01 2.18
N ILE A 4 10.87 -5.44 1.85
CA ILE A 4 9.79 -4.55 1.39
C ILE A 4 9.34 -3.67 2.54
N ILE A 5 9.16 -4.22 3.75
CA ILE A 5 8.75 -3.47 4.94
C ILE A 5 9.81 -2.43 5.32
N LEU A 6 11.10 -2.78 5.26
CA LEU A 6 12.20 -1.85 5.57
C LEU A 6 12.32 -0.70 4.56
N ARG A 7 12.02 -0.94 3.28
CA ARG A 7 11.98 0.10 2.24
C ARG A 7 10.74 0.98 2.36
N ILE A 8 9.60 0.36 2.69
CA ILE A 8 8.34 1.02 2.98
C ILE A 8 8.49 1.98 4.16
N LEU A 9 9.14 1.56 5.25
CA LEU A 9 9.34 2.40 6.43
C LEU A 9 10.30 3.58 6.18
N SER A 10 11.31 3.44 5.31
CA SER A 10 12.24 4.53 5.00
C SER A 10 11.63 5.60 4.08
N VAL A 11 10.77 5.20 3.12
CA VAL A 11 10.08 6.13 2.22
C VAL A 11 8.83 6.72 2.90
N TRP A 12 8.16 5.96 3.78
CA TRP A 12 6.90 6.39 4.40
C TRP A 12 7.02 6.85 5.86
N GLY A 13 8.24 6.85 6.41
CA GLY A 13 8.50 7.40 7.74
C GLY A 13 8.02 8.84 7.91
N ALA A 14 7.97 9.62 6.82
CA ALA A 14 7.39 10.97 6.83
C ALA A 14 5.87 10.99 7.08
N TYR A 15 5.13 9.95 6.66
CA TYR A 15 3.68 9.88 6.85
C TYR A 15 3.28 9.50 8.29
N LEU A 16 4.22 9.04 9.10
CA LEU A 16 4.00 8.76 10.54
C LEU A 16 3.60 10.01 11.33
N LEU A 17 3.98 11.20 10.84
CA LEU A 17 3.62 12.47 11.47
C LEU A 17 2.14 12.83 11.31
N LEU A 18 1.41 12.13 10.43
CA LEU A 18 0.03 12.48 10.09
C LEU A 18 -1.01 11.76 10.95
N ASN A 19 -0.62 10.88 11.88
CA ASN A 19 -1.52 10.10 12.75
C ASN A 19 -2.70 9.48 11.97
N ARG A 20 -2.42 8.98 10.77
CA ARG A 20 -3.40 8.34 9.87
C ARG A 20 -2.88 6.99 9.43
N PRO A 21 -3.77 6.01 9.18
CA PRO A 21 -3.32 4.76 8.60
C PRO A 21 -2.73 5.01 7.23
N VAL A 22 -1.71 4.25 6.86
CA VAL A 22 -1.04 4.36 5.55
C VAL A 22 -1.19 3.02 4.85
N ILE A 23 -1.61 3.05 3.59
CA ILE A 23 -1.59 1.89 2.72
C ILE A 23 -0.53 2.10 1.67
N GLY A 24 0.37 1.16 1.70
CA GLY A 24 1.40 0.96 0.76
C GLY A 24 1.08 0.11 -0.41
N ILE A 25 1.52 0.51 -1.59
CA ILE A 25 1.37 -0.28 -2.79
C ILE A 25 2.70 -0.31 -3.53
N ASP A 26 3.32 -1.49 -3.56
CA ASP A 26 4.40 -1.81 -4.48
C ASP A 26 3.75 -2.27 -5.80
N VAL A 27 3.81 -1.39 -6.80
CA VAL A 27 3.12 -1.55 -8.07
C VAL A 27 4.01 -2.31 -9.06
N ALA A 28 3.52 -3.45 -9.54
CA ALA A 28 4.15 -4.20 -10.62
C ALA A 28 3.15 -4.57 -11.73
N LYS A 29 3.65 -5.23 -12.78
CA LYS A 29 2.90 -5.49 -14.03
C LYS A 29 1.67 -6.35 -13.83
N GLU A 30 1.86 -7.48 -13.19
CA GLU A 30 0.85 -8.53 -13.11
C GLU A 30 0.10 -8.50 -11.79
N PHE A 31 0.74 -8.01 -10.74
CA PHE A 31 0.21 -7.94 -9.39
C PHE A 31 0.85 -6.79 -8.64
N CYS A 32 0.16 -6.33 -7.61
CA CYS A 32 0.68 -5.38 -6.65
C CYS A 32 0.78 -6.05 -5.27
N VAL A 33 1.74 -5.59 -4.47
CA VAL A 33 1.84 -5.97 -3.06
C VAL A 33 1.40 -4.79 -2.22
N TYR A 34 0.55 -5.07 -1.24
CA TYR A 34 -0.06 -4.10 -0.37
C TYR A 34 0.39 -4.34 1.07
N ALA A 35 0.69 -3.27 1.79
CA ALA A 35 0.97 -3.32 3.22
C ALA A 35 0.27 -2.15 3.90
N ALA A 36 -0.31 -2.37 5.07
CA ALA A 36 -0.92 -1.31 5.85
C ALA A 36 -0.07 -1.01 7.08
N LEU A 37 0.01 0.27 7.44
CA LEU A 37 0.53 0.76 8.71
C LEU A 37 -0.63 1.39 9.47
N SER A 38 -0.69 1.14 10.77
CA SER A 38 -1.61 1.84 11.66
C SER A 38 -1.19 3.31 11.83
N PRO A 39 -2.06 4.18 12.40
CA PRO A 39 -1.72 5.57 12.67
C PRO A 39 -0.43 5.82 13.45
N ASN A 40 0.00 4.85 14.27
CA ASN A 40 1.23 4.95 15.06
C ASN A 40 2.47 4.42 14.34
N GLY A 41 2.32 3.97 13.09
CA GLY A 41 3.40 3.43 12.28
C GLY A 41 3.69 1.95 12.43
N SER A 42 2.97 1.24 13.30
CA SER A 42 3.11 -0.20 13.39
C SER A 42 2.50 -0.89 12.16
N PRO A 43 3.10 -1.97 11.66
CA PRO A 43 2.47 -2.81 10.64
C PRO A 43 1.07 -3.27 11.07
N TYR A 44 0.10 -3.08 10.20
CA TYR A 44 -1.27 -3.55 10.37
C TYR A 44 -1.55 -4.68 9.39
N GLU A 45 -1.86 -5.86 9.94
CA GLU A 45 -2.01 -7.11 9.21
C GLU A 45 -0.76 -7.52 8.41
N LYS A 46 -0.83 -8.74 7.84
CA LYS A 46 0.23 -9.25 6.98
C LYS A 46 0.10 -8.61 5.58
N PRO A 47 1.21 -8.19 4.95
CA PRO A 47 1.17 -7.75 3.56
C PRO A 47 0.49 -8.78 2.66
N PHE A 48 -0.32 -8.29 1.72
CA PHE A 48 -1.09 -9.14 0.82
C PHE A 48 -0.81 -8.78 -0.64
N LYS A 49 -0.99 -9.76 -1.51
CA LYS A 49 -0.82 -9.63 -2.95
C LYS A 49 -2.18 -9.68 -3.62
N GLU A 50 -2.41 -8.80 -4.59
CA GLU A 50 -3.56 -8.87 -5.49
C GLU A 50 -3.11 -8.74 -6.93
N TYR A 51 -3.76 -9.49 -7.83
CA TYR A 51 -3.49 -9.42 -9.26
C TYR A 51 -4.16 -8.20 -9.89
N ASN A 52 -3.57 -7.67 -10.96
CA ASN A 52 -4.10 -6.54 -11.72
C ASN A 52 -5.28 -6.95 -12.64
N THR A 53 -6.16 -7.80 -12.14
CA THR A 53 -7.44 -8.17 -12.76
C THR A 53 -8.56 -7.36 -12.13
N LYS A 54 -9.72 -7.25 -12.80
CA LYS A 54 -10.89 -6.56 -12.25
C LYS A 54 -11.26 -7.07 -10.84
N GLN A 55 -11.24 -8.39 -10.65
CA GLN A 55 -11.57 -9.01 -9.36
C GLN A 55 -10.50 -8.72 -8.30
N GLY A 56 -9.21 -8.80 -8.66
CA GLY A 56 -8.12 -8.48 -7.73
C GLY A 56 -8.12 -7.02 -7.29
N LEU A 57 -8.42 -6.08 -8.21
CA LEU A 57 -8.54 -4.66 -7.88
C LEU A 57 -9.76 -4.38 -6.99
N LEU A 58 -10.90 -5.04 -7.23
CA LEU A 58 -12.07 -4.92 -6.33
C LEU A 58 -11.74 -5.46 -4.92
N SER A 59 -11.06 -6.61 -4.83
CA SER A 59 -10.58 -7.17 -3.55
C SER A 59 -9.62 -6.21 -2.82
N ALA A 60 -8.68 -5.59 -3.56
CA ALA A 60 -7.77 -4.60 -3.00
C ALA A 60 -8.51 -3.38 -2.44
N VAL A 61 -9.49 -2.86 -3.18
CA VAL A 61 -10.33 -1.72 -2.74
C VAL A 61 -11.11 -2.08 -1.48
N ASP A 62 -11.68 -3.27 -1.41
CA ASP A 62 -12.42 -3.71 -0.22
C ASP A 62 -11.51 -3.81 1.01
N LYS A 63 -10.28 -4.29 0.85
CA LYS A 63 -9.28 -4.31 1.93
C LYS A 63 -8.84 -2.90 2.34
N ILE A 64 -8.63 -1.99 1.38
CA ILE A 64 -8.33 -0.58 1.66
C ILE A 64 -9.45 0.06 2.48
N LYS A 65 -10.72 -0.16 2.11
CA LYS A 65 -11.87 0.33 2.86
C LYS A 65 -11.93 -0.26 4.27
N LYS A 66 -11.63 -1.55 4.43
CA LYS A 66 -11.58 -2.18 5.76
C LYS A 66 -10.56 -1.50 6.67
N VAL A 67 -9.36 -1.20 6.18
CA VAL A 67 -8.36 -0.43 6.94
C VAL A 67 -8.92 0.92 7.38
N GLY A 68 -9.59 1.64 6.47
CA GLY A 68 -10.21 2.93 6.79
C GLY A 68 -11.30 2.82 7.87
N HIS A 69 -12.15 1.80 7.78
CA HIS A 69 -13.17 1.52 8.79
C HIS A 69 -12.58 1.13 10.15
N THR A 70 -11.54 0.29 10.18
CA THR A 70 -10.88 -0.15 11.42
C THR A 70 -10.31 1.04 12.20
N PHE A 71 -9.68 1.98 11.51
CA PHE A 71 -9.03 3.14 12.12
C PHE A 71 -9.91 4.40 12.15
N GLN A 72 -11.17 4.30 11.71
CA GLN A 72 -12.12 5.41 11.61
C GLN A 72 -11.53 6.63 10.90
N SER A 73 -10.68 6.38 9.90
CA SER A 73 -9.89 7.41 9.22
C SER A 73 -9.51 6.93 7.83
N ASP A 74 -9.66 7.82 6.84
CA ASP A 74 -9.27 7.48 5.47
C ASP A 74 -7.76 7.24 5.39
N PRO A 75 -7.31 6.09 4.87
CA PRO A 75 -5.89 5.80 4.77
C PRO A 75 -5.22 6.66 3.71
N LEU A 76 -4.00 7.09 4.00
CA LEU A 76 -3.11 7.70 3.01
C LEU A 76 -2.57 6.60 2.11
N ILE A 77 -2.61 6.81 0.80
CA ILE A 77 -2.08 5.84 -0.17
C ILE A 77 -0.70 6.29 -0.62
N ALA A 78 0.29 5.44 -0.41
CA ALA A 78 1.65 5.63 -0.86
C ALA A 78 1.98 4.60 -1.95
N LEU A 79 2.24 5.10 -3.17
CA LEU A 79 2.54 4.28 -4.33
C LEU A 79 4.04 4.28 -4.56
N GLU A 80 4.66 3.10 -4.50
CA GLU A 80 6.01 2.88 -5.02
C GLU A 80 5.90 2.22 -6.39
N SER A 81 6.29 2.94 -7.45
CA SER A 81 6.45 2.35 -8.77
C SER A 81 7.90 1.93 -8.91
N THR A 82 8.16 0.63 -9.05
CA THR A 82 9.44 0.18 -9.57
C THR A 82 9.48 0.57 -11.06
N GLY A 83 10.47 1.36 -11.47
CA GLY A 83 10.54 2.08 -12.75
C GLY A 83 10.56 1.25 -14.05
N HIS A 84 10.01 0.05 -14.07
CA HIS A 84 9.81 -0.78 -15.27
C HIS A 84 8.59 -0.38 -16.11
N TYR A 85 7.86 0.65 -15.68
CA TYR A 85 6.74 1.23 -16.44
C TYR A 85 7.07 2.63 -16.96
N SER A 86 7.93 2.67 -17.98
CA SER A 86 7.64 3.52 -19.14
C SER A 86 8.40 3.00 -20.37
N GLN A 87 7.68 2.47 -21.36
CA GLN A 87 7.82 3.14 -22.65
C GLN A 87 6.87 4.33 -22.53
N ARG A 88 7.42 5.54 -22.68
CA ARG A 88 6.66 6.78 -22.75
C ARG A 88 5.49 6.54 -23.69
N ILE A 89 4.27 6.60 -23.17
CA ILE A 89 3.10 6.76 -24.02
C ILE A 89 3.19 8.20 -24.53
N VAL A 90 3.73 8.35 -25.74
CA VAL A 90 3.71 9.58 -26.54
C VAL A 90 2.31 9.84 -27.05
#